data_AF-A0A353HPX5-F1
#
_entry.id   AF-A0A353HPX5-F1
#
_cell.length_a   1.000
_cell.length_b   1.000
_cell.length_c   1.000
_cell.angle_alpha   90.00
_cell.angle_beta   90.00
_cell.angle_gamma   90.00
#
_symmetry.space_group_name_H-M   'P 1'
#
loop_
_entity.id
_entity.type
_entity.pdbx_description
1 polymer ?
#
loop_
_entity_poly.entity_id
_entity_poly.type
_entity_poly.pdbx_seq_one_letter_code
_entity_poly.pdbx_strand_id
1 'polypeptide(L)'
;MTAPKNNPMDVAGAGSVLSTVAGPSTDTPPASLGAPNPVADRLLEKVSAEKALSADMPFNQTKPSEYGEAARTPTEGDSHTPSTHAATGSTSSEIASSDKVGSGKPPKGENPTVAPLDRVRVD
;
A
#
# COMPACT_ATOMS: atom_id res chain seq x y z
N MET A 1 -7.65 -23.36 28.83
CA MET A 1 -7.35 -22.21 27.95
C MET A 1 -8.60 -21.35 27.93
N THR A 2 -8.58 -20.21 28.61
CA THR A 2 -9.70 -19.25 28.64
C THR A 2 -9.79 -18.56 27.29
N ALA A 3 -10.99 -18.54 26.69
CA ALA A 3 -11.24 -17.81 25.45
C ALA A 3 -10.79 -16.34 25.59
N PRO A 4 -10.19 -15.73 24.54
CA PRO A 4 -9.81 -14.33 24.59
C PRO A 4 -11.05 -13.48 24.87
N LYS A 5 -10.89 -12.52 25.78
CA LYS A 5 -11.92 -11.54 26.10
C LYS A 5 -12.11 -10.68 24.86
N ASN A 6 -13.28 -10.75 24.20
CA ASN A 6 -13.61 -9.90 23.06
C ASN A 6 -13.58 -8.44 23.52
N ASN A 7 -12.44 -7.79 23.32
CA ASN A 7 -12.30 -6.38 23.58
C ASN A 7 -12.92 -5.67 22.37
N PRO A 8 -13.94 -4.80 22.54
CA PRO A 8 -14.61 -4.14 21.42
C PRO A 8 -13.70 -3.17 20.64
N MET A 9 -12.43 -3.01 21.05
CA MET A 9 -11.39 -2.26 20.37
C MET A 9 -10.15 -3.14 20.09
N ASP A 10 -10.36 -4.41 19.73
CA ASP A 10 -9.26 -5.21 19.22
C ASP A 10 -8.84 -4.68 17.86
N VAL A 11 -7.67 -4.01 17.83
CA VAL A 11 -7.07 -3.43 16.63
C VAL A 11 -5.89 -4.27 16.12
N ALA A 12 -5.73 -5.49 16.63
CA ALA A 12 -4.70 -6.41 16.17
C ALA A 12 -4.79 -6.63 14.65
N GLY A 13 -3.64 -6.77 14.00
CA GLY A 13 -3.56 -6.94 12.54
C GLY A 13 -3.63 -5.65 11.72
N ALA A 14 -4.16 -4.53 12.23
CA ALA A 14 -4.14 -3.24 11.49
C ALA A 14 -2.75 -2.59 11.43
N GLY A 15 -1.87 -2.87 12.40
CA GLY A 15 -0.63 -2.12 12.58
C GLY A 15 -0.87 -0.76 13.22
N SER A 16 -0.07 0.24 12.87
CA SER A 16 -0.14 1.58 13.46
C SER A 16 -0.16 2.68 12.39
N VAL A 17 -1.03 3.68 12.57
CA VAL A 17 -1.27 4.78 11.62
C VAL A 17 -0.04 5.67 11.37
N LEU A 18 0.93 5.68 12.29
CA LEU A 18 2.19 6.43 12.17
C LEU A 18 3.40 5.52 11.94
N SER A 19 3.17 4.21 11.77
CA SER A 19 4.22 3.24 11.52
C SER A 19 4.44 3.06 10.03
N THR A 20 5.69 2.80 9.66
CA THR A 20 6.08 2.32 8.33
C THR A 20 6.16 0.79 8.28
N VAL A 21 5.97 0.11 9.42
CA VAL A 21 6.02 -1.34 9.58
C VAL A 21 4.59 -1.89 9.67
N ALA A 22 4.36 -3.01 8.97
CA ALA A 22 3.10 -3.74 8.98
C ALA A 22 2.80 -4.39 10.34
N GLY A 23 1.51 -4.65 10.58
CA GLY A 23 1.05 -5.48 11.68
C GLY A 23 1.25 -6.98 11.43
N PRO A 24 0.82 -7.85 12.36
CA PRO A 24 0.88 -9.30 12.20
C PRO A 24 0.19 -9.79 10.91
N SER A 25 0.87 -10.67 10.17
CA SER A 25 0.38 -11.17 8.87
C SER A 25 -0.77 -12.17 8.99
N THR A 26 -0.88 -12.87 10.11
CA THR A 26 -1.89 -13.93 10.33
C THR A 26 -3.25 -13.41 10.80
N ASP A 27 -3.30 -12.19 11.32
CA ASP A 27 -4.53 -11.65 11.89
C ASP A 27 -5.41 -11.07 10.78
N THR A 28 -6.72 -11.28 10.91
CA THR A 28 -7.70 -10.60 10.06
C THR A 28 -7.73 -9.13 10.46
N PRO A 29 -7.58 -8.17 9.53
CA PRO A 29 -7.62 -6.76 9.89
C PRO A 29 -8.95 -6.42 10.56
N PRO A 30 -8.94 -5.53 11.58
CA PRO A 30 -10.14 -5.15 12.29
C PRO A 30 -11.05 -4.31 11.37
N ALA A 31 -12.35 -4.30 11.63
CA ALA A 31 -13.29 -3.51 10.85
C ALA A 31 -13.22 -2.01 11.16
N SER A 32 -12.64 -1.61 12.31
CA SER A 32 -12.54 -0.23 12.76
C SER A 32 -11.39 -0.05 13.74
N LEU A 33 -10.83 1.17 13.79
CA LEU A 33 -9.83 1.62 14.77
C LEU A 33 -10.44 2.49 15.88
N GLY A 34 -11.78 2.49 15.99
CA GLY A 34 -12.53 3.20 17.03
C GLY A 34 -13.05 4.55 16.56
N ALA A 35 -12.17 5.52 16.33
CA ALA A 35 -12.57 6.88 15.96
C ALA A 35 -12.42 7.13 14.44
N PRO A 36 -13.38 7.84 13.80
CA PRO A 36 -13.29 8.17 12.38
C PRO A 36 -12.12 9.12 12.15
N ASN A 37 -11.16 8.67 11.34
CA ASN A 37 -10.00 9.45 10.94
C ASN A 37 -9.61 8.97 9.55
N PRO A 38 -9.51 9.86 8.54
CA PRO A 38 -9.23 9.45 7.17
C PRO A 38 -7.92 8.66 7.03
N VAL A 39 -6.90 8.97 7.84
CA VAL A 39 -5.61 8.24 7.86
C VAL A 39 -5.76 6.86 8.50
N ALA A 40 -6.64 6.72 9.49
CA ALA A 40 -6.97 5.44 10.12
C ALA A 40 -7.79 4.55 9.19
N ASP A 41 -8.78 5.12 8.51
CA ASP A 41 -9.60 4.41 7.50
C ASP A 41 -8.72 3.95 6.33
N ARG A 42 -7.80 4.82 5.91
CA ARG A 42 -6.79 4.51 4.90
C ARG A 42 -5.87 3.36 5.30
N LEU A 43 -5.54 3.21 6.58
CA LEU A 43 -4.75 2.08 7.08
C LEU A 43 -5.51 0.76 6.90
N LEU A 44 -6.80 0.73 7.21
CA LEU A 44 -7.63 -0.48 7.05
C LEU A 44 -7.76 -0.87 5.57
N GLU A 45 -7.96 0.12 4.69
CA GLU A 45 -7.95 -0.06 3.24
C GLU A 45 -6.59 -0.60 2.76
N LYS A 46 -5.48 0.01 3.22
CA LYS A 46 -4.12 -0.41 2.89
C LYS A 46 -3.85 -1.86 3.26
N VAL A 47 -4.05 -2.23 4.53
CA VAL A 47 -3.71 -3.57 5.01
C VAL A 47 -4.56 -4.65 4.35
N SER A 48 -5.86 -4.39 4.13
CA SER A 48 -6.72 -5.34 3.43
C SER A 48 -6.32 -5.53 1.96
N ALA A 49 -6.01 -4.44 1.26
CA ALA A 49 -5.59 -4.48 -0.13
C ALA A 49 -4.18 -5.08 -0.33
N GLU A 50 -3.24 -4.84 0.59
CA GLU A 50 -1.92 -5.47 0.60
C GLU A 50 -2.02 -6.99 0.73
N LYS A 51 -2.84 -7.48 1.66
CA LYS A 51 -3.06 -8.92 1.85
C LYS A 51 -3.66 -9.56 0.60
N ALA A 52 -4.63 -8.90 -0.03
CA ALA A 52 -5.21 -9.37 -1.28
C ALA A 52 -4.18 -9.40 -2.43
N LEU A 53 -3.43 -8.32 -2.62
CA LEU A 53 -2.38 -8.25 -3.66
C LEU A 53 -1.31 -9.32 -3.46
N SER A 54 -0.88 -9.54 -2.21
CA SER A 54 0.08 -10.60 -1.90
C SER A 54 -0.49 -11.99 -2.16
N ALA A 55 -1.79 -12.21 -1.92
CA ALA A 55 -2.44 -13.50 -2.16
C ALA A 55 -2.55 -13.82 -3.66
N ASP A 56 -2.56 -12.80 -4.53
CA ASP A 56 -2.52 -12.98 -5.98
C ASP A 56 -1.15 -13.46 -6.50
N MET A 57 -0.09 -13.31 -5.70
CA MET A 57 1.30 -13.71 -6.02
C MET A 57 1.85 -14.79 -5.06
N PRO A 58 1.23 -16.00 -4.99
CA PRO A 58 1.64 -17.02 -4.02
C PRO A 58 3.04 -17.61 -4.29
N PHE A 59 3.48 -17.60 -5.55
CA PHE A 59 4.84 -17.97 -5.96
C PHE A 59 5.23 -17.19 -7.22
N ASN A 60 6.54 -17.12 -7.50
CA ASN A 60 7.04 -16.50 -8.72
C ASN A 60 6.94 -17.49 -9.90
N GLN A 61 6.01 -17.23 -10.84
CA GLN A 61 5.81 -18.08 -12.02
C GLN A 61 6.96 -18.01 -13.04
N THR A 62 7.66 -16.88 -13.12
CA THR A 62 8.78 -16.68 -14.06
C THR A 62 10.10 -17.25 -13.51
N LYS A 63 10.09 -17.80 -12.29
CA LYS A 63 11.30 -18.32 -11.63
C LYS A 63 12.08 -19.34 -12.45
N PRO A 64 11.46 -20.25 -13.24
CA PRO A 64 12.19 -21.16 -14.12
C PRO A 64 13.01 -20.47 -15.22
N SER A 65 12.67 -19.24 -15.59
CA SER A 65 13.37 -18.46 -16.61
C SER A 65 14.63 -17.78 -16.08
N GLU A 66 14.83 -17.73 -14.75
CA GLU A 66 15.91 -16.98 -14.13
C GLU A 66 17.26 -17.74 -14.11
N TYR A 67 17.32 -18.98 -14.58
CA TYR A 67 18.55 -19.79 -14.54
C TYR A 67 18.81 -20.54 -15.85
N GLY A 68 20.09 -20.88 -16.05
CA GLY A 68 20.56 -21.66 -17.21
C GLY A 68 20.46 -20.90 -18.53
N GLU A 69 20.17 -21.64 -19.60
CA GLU A 69 20.05 -21.09 -20.96
C GLU A 69 18.90 -20.07 -21.09
N ALA A 70 17.79 -20.29 -20.38
CA ALA A 70 16.61 -19.42 -20.42
C ALA A 70 16.91 -17.99 -19.92
N ALA A 71 17.88 -17.84 -19.01
CA ALA A 71 18.25 -16.54 -18.42
C ALA A 71 19.03 -15.62 -19.39
N ARG A 72 19.45 -16.10 -20.57
CA ARG A 72 20.22 -15.29 -21.53
C ARG A 72 19.42 -14.17 -22.16
N THR A 73 18.09 -14.23 -22.09
CA THR A 73 17.21 -13.16 -22.54
C THR A 73 16.13 -12.95 -21.48
N PRO A 74 16.40 -12.12 -20.46
CA PRO A 74 15.47 -11.90 -19.37
C PRO A 74 14.14 -11.34 -19.88
N THR A 75 13.03 -11.95 -19.45
CA THR A 75 11.69 -11.40 -19.68
C THR A 75 11.38 -10.33 -18.63
N GLU A 76 10.35 -9.53 -18.90
CA GLU A 76 9.78 -8.67 -17.86
C GLU A 76 9.32 -9.49 -16.65
N GLY A 77 9.42 -8.90 -15.46
CA GLY A 77 8.94 -9.52 -14.23
C GLY A 77 7.42 -9.58 -14.19
N ASP A 78 6.89 -10.65 -13.57
CA ASP A 78 5.45 -10.78 -13.35
C ASP A 78 4.96 -9.68 -12.39
N SER A 79 3.80 -9.10 -12.69
CA SER A 79 3.22 -8.00 -11.91
C SER A 79 1.72 -8.13 -11.80
N HIS A 80 1.19 -7.76 -10.63
CA HIS A 80 -0.23 -7.82 -10.33
C HIS A 80 -0.75 -6.42 -10.03
N THR A 81 -1.95 -6.13 -10.54
CA THR A 81 -2.55 -4.81 -10.39
C THR A 81 -3.19 -4.68 -9.01
N PRO A 82 -2.78 -3.69 -8.19
CA PRO A 82 -3.42 -3.46 -6.91
C PRO A 82 -4.87 -2.98 -7.10
N SER A 83 -5.78 -3.42 -6.23
CA SER A 83 -7.18 -2.96 -6.22
C SER A 83 -7.33 -1.48 -5.85
N THR A 84 -6.34 -0.92 -5.16
CA THR A 84 -6.26 0.49 -4.76
C THR A 84 -4.80 0.92 -4.62
N HIS A 85 -4.52 2.22 -4.81
CA HIS A 85 -3.21 2.80 -4.53
C HIS A 85 -2.79 2.66 -3.05
N ALA A 86 -3.70 2.28 -2.16
CA ALA A 86 -3.38 1.95 -0.75
C ALA A 86 -2.33 0.86 -0.67
N ALA A 87 -2.50 -0.18 -1.47
CA ALA A 87 -1.76 -1.42 -1.37
C ALA A 87 -0.26 -1.25 -1.62
N THR A 88 0.13 -0.16 -2.29
CA THR A 88 1.53 0.14 -2.64
C THR A 88 2.02 1.44 -2.02
N GLY A 89 1.24 2.06 -1.12
CA GLY A 89 1.61 3.32 -0.46
C GLY A 89 2.61 3.09 0.68
N SER A 90 3.53 4.02 0.91
CA SER A 90 4.55 3.88 1.95
C SER A 90 3.93 4.02 3.35
N THR A 91 3.02 4.99 3.52
CA THR A 91 2.29 5.23 4.77
C THR A 91 0.82 5.53 4.51
N SER A 92 -0.03 5.30 5.51
CA SER A 92 -1.45 5.68 5.44
C SER A 92 -1.66 7.20 5.47
N SER A 93 -0.64 7.96 5.88
CA SER A 93 -0.66 9.42 5.96
C SER A 93 -0.34 10.13 4.65
N GLU A 94 -0.01 9.40 3.56
CA GLU A 94 0.23 9.99 2.24
C GLU A 94 -0.97 10.78 1.67
N ILE A 95 -2.16 10.58 2.26
CA ILE A 95 -3.37 11.33 1.91
C ILE A 95 -3.52 12.65 2.68
N ALA A 96 -2.59 12.97 3.58
CA ALA A 96 -2.67 14.18 4.41
C ALA A 96 -2.47 15.43 3.55
N SER A 97 -3.42 16.35 3.63
CA SER A 97 -3.35 17.66 2.96
C SER A 97 -2.57 18.67 3.78
N SER A 98 -1.87 19.59 3.10
CA SER A 98 -1.32 20.80 3.70
C SER A 98 -1.16 21.89 2.64
N ASP A 99 -0.88 23.12 3.08
CA ASP A 99 -0.59 24.24 2.17
C ASP A 99 0.55 23.92 1.19
N LYS A 100 1.48 23.03 1.56
CA LYS A 100 2.63 22.65 0.72
C LYS A 100 2.30 21.56 -0.29
N VAL A 101 1.48 20.58 0.08
CA VAL A 101 1.19 19.40 -0.76
C VAL A 101 -0.21 19.45 -1.41
N GLY A 102 -0.95 20.54 -1.18
CA GLY A 102 -2.30 20.72 -1.67
C GLY A 102 -3.31 19.81 -0.97
N SER A 103 -4.30 19.32 -1.73
CA SER A 103 -5.46 18.59 -1.20
C SER A 103 -5.16 17.17 -0.71
N GLY A 104 -3.89 16.76 -0.58
CA GLY A 104 -3.52 15.42 -0.08
C GLY A 104 -3.95 14.28 -1.00
N LYS A 105 -4.13 14.53 -2.30
CA LYS A 105 -4.42 13.49 -3.30
C LYS A 105 -3.24 13.40 -4.26
N PRO A 106 -2.30 12.46 -4.05
CA PRO A 106 -1.15 12.35 -4.93
C PRO A 106 -1.60 11.91 -6.34
N PRO A 107 -1.09 12.54 -7.41
CA PRO A 107 -1.33 12.06 -8.77
C PRO A 107 -0.67 10.69 -8.95
N LYS A 108 -1.37 9.80 -9.67
CA LYS A 108 -1.03 8.36 -9.72
C LYS A 108 0.07 8.10 -10.74
N GLY A 109 1.26 7.73 -10.28
CA GLY A 109 2.37 7.38 -11.17
C GLY A 109 2.92 8.56 -11.99
N GLU A 110 2.57 9.79 -11.61
CA GLU A 110 3.02 11.00 -12.29
C GLU A 110 4.09 11.70 -11.44
N ASN A 111 5.17 12.12 -12.09
CA ASN A 111 6.11 13.04 -11.50
C ASN A 111 5.71 14.48 -11.89
N PRO A 112 5.33 15.35 -10.94
CA PRO A 112 4.93 16.72 -11.26
C PRO A 112 6.06 17.55 -11.91
N THR A 113 7.31 17.11 -11.83
CA THR A 113 8.46 17.78 -12.45
C THR A 113 8.70 17.37 -13.91
N VAL A 114 7.98 16.39 -14.46
CA VAL A 114 8.15 15.96 -15.86
C VAL A 114 7.22 16.66 -16.84
N ALA A 115 6.29 17.49 -16.34
CA ALA A 115 5.49 18.35 -17.18
C ALA A 115 6.35 19.47 -17.82
N PRO A 116 5.97 20.00 -18.99
CA PRO A 116 6.65 21.13 -19.60
C PRO A 116 6.81 22.30 -18.62
N LEU A 117 8.01 22.90 -18.59
CA LEU A 117 8.33 24.05 -17.75
C LEU A 117 7.68 25.36 -18.23
N ASP A 118 6.75 25.31 -19.19
CA ASP A 118 6.10 26.50 -19.74
C ASP A 118 5.38 27.32 -18.66
N ARG A 119 4.94 26.69 -17.57
CA ARG A 119 4.38 27.39 -16.38
C ARG A 119 5.38 28.27 -15.61
N VAL A 120 6.68 28.07 -15.82
CA VAL A 120 7.78 28.87 -15.21
C VAL A 120 8.59 29.61 -16.27
N ARG A 121 8.20 29.55 -17.55
CA ARG A 121 8.81 30.38 -18.58
C ARG A 121 8.27 31.78 -18.44
N VAL A 122 9.18 32.71 -18.20
CA VAL A 122 8.94 34.14 -18.29
C VAL A 122 9.79 34.59 -19.48
N ASP A 123 9.17 34.69 -20.65
CA ASP A 123 9.72 35.41 -21.78
C ASP A 123 9.47 36.93 -21.68
#